data_AF-A0A5D3AXT1-F1
#
_entry.id   AF-A0A5D3AXT1-F1
#
_cell.length_a   1.000
_cell.length_b   1.000
_cell.length_c   1.000
_cell.angle_alpha   90.00
_cell.angle_beta   90.00
_cell.angle_gamma   90.00
#
_symmetry.space_group_name_H-M   'P 1'
#
loop_
_entity.id
_entity.type
_entity.pdbx_description
1 polymer ?
#
loop_
_entity_poly.entity_id
_entity_poly.type
_entity_poly.pdbx_seq_one_letter_code
_entity_poly.pdbx_strand_id
1 'polypeptide(L)'
;MAPEEETVPTQISELETQVAEEETVPTQISEQATQAAERFVNTLGSNLRPYGIVGLASAGARATAVLSLAAWVQSAIEAETDDDAHAKGWTKDHSLQNVEIKAGGIAIDPSTGGWIVMDATVQGDGWVTNESPADIEFVPHSREGC
;
A
#
# COMPACT_ATOMS: atom_id res chain seq x y z
N MET A 1 43.20 62.10 6.97
CA MET A 1 42.14 61.49 7.79
C MET A 1 41.78 60.17 7.12
N ALA A 2 41.98 59.05 7.80
CA ALA A 2 41.67 57.68 7.36
C ALA A 2 40.18 57.33 7.73
N PRO A 3 39.67 56.09 7.59
CA PRO A 3 38.75 55.65 6.53
C PRO A 3 37.38 55.08 7.04
N GLU A 4 36.49 54.79 6.08
CA GLU A 4 35.53 53.66 5.94
C GLU A 4 34.69 53.11 7.14
N GLU A 5 33.35 53.15 7.02
CA GLU A 5 32.34 52.17 7.52
C GLU A 5 31.11 52.22 6.57
N GLU A 6 30.82 51.13 5.83
CA GLU A 6 29.79 50.10 6.10
C GLU A 6 28.34 50.58 5.84
N THR A 7 27.60 50.10 4.84
CA THR A 7 26.86 48.81 4.90
C THR A 7 26.24 48.46 3.54
N VAL A 8 26.32 47.17 3.22
CA VAL A 8 25.82 46.46 2.03
C VAL A 8 24.28 46.41 1.96
N PRO A 9 23.65 46.40 0.76
CA PRO A 9 22.21 46.21 0.63
C PRO A 9 21.81 44.76 0.93
N THR A 10 21.01 44.57 1.99
CA THR A 10 20.32 43.32 2.30
C THR A 10 19.30 43.00 1.21
N GLN A 11 19.61 42.03 0.36
CA GLN A 11 18.63 41.39 -0.50
C GLN A 11 17.68 40.59 0.39
N ILE A 12 16.41 40.98 0.40
CA ILE A 12 15.33 40.24 1.04
C ILE A 12 15.15 38.97 0.22
N SER A 13 15.65 37.84 0.74
CA SER A 13 15.49 36.52 0.15
C SER A 13 14.01 36.26 -0.07
N GLU A 14 13.64 36.07 -1.34
CA GLU A 14 12.37 35.49 -1.72
C GLU A 14 12.27 34.13 -1.03
N LEU A 15 11.16 33.99 -0.31
CA LEU A 15 10.77 32.84 0.47
C LEU A 15 10.59 31.67 -0.49
N GLU A 16 11.65 30.88 -0.69
CA GLU A 16 11.51 29.54 -1.27
C GLU A 16 10.63 28.74 -0.30
N THR A 17 9.33 28.75 -0.59
CA THR A 17 8.39 27.77 -0.09
C THR A 17 8.85 26.45 -0.66
N GLN A 18 9.80 25.83 0.04
CA GLN A 18 10.07 24.41 -0.05
C GLN A 18 8.77 23.75 0.41
N VAL A 19 7.90 23.49 -0.55
CA VAL A 19 7.01 22.34 -0.46
C VAL A 19 7.99 21.19 -0.34
N ALA A 20 8.28 20.79 0.90
CA ALA A 20 8.90 19.52 1.15
C ALA A 20 7.97 18.51 0.48
N GLU A 21 8.38 18.06 -0.71
CA GLU A 21 8.11 16.70 -1.11
C GLU A 21 8.59 15.89 0.09
N GLU A 22 7.65 15.54 0.96
CA GLU A 22 7.86 14.55 1.98
C GLU A 22 8.16 13.30 1.18
N GLU A 23 9.43 13.09 0.86
CA GLU A 23 9.98 11.81 0.50
C GLU A 23 9.72 10.97 1.74
N THR A 24 8.50 10.41 1.82
CA THR A 24 8.06 9.56 2.90
C THR A 24 8.97 8.36 2.85
N VAL A 25 10.06 8.41 3.62
CA VAL A 25 10.91 7.26 3.86
C VAL A 25 9.97 6.13 4.24
N PRO A 26 9.98 5.00 3.52
CA PRO A 26 9.02 3.94 3.74
C PRO A 26 9.08 3.53 5.21
N THR A 27 7.96 3.63 5.89
CA THR A 27 7.84 3.14 7.25
C THR A 27 7.88 1.61 7.21
N GLN A 28 8.35 0.96 8.28
CA GLN A 28 8.29 -0.50 8.38
C GLN A 28 6.87 -1.06 8.12
N ILE A 29 5.82 -0.29 8.46
CA ILE A 29 4.42 -0.65 8.12
C ILE A 29 4.24 -0.68 6.61
N SER A 30 4.60 0.39 5.89
CA SER A 30 4.44 0.47 4.43
C SER A 30 5.24 -0.61 3.69
N GLU A 31 6.42 -0.97 4.19
CA GLU A 31 7.23 -2.06 3.63
C GLU A 31 6.56 -3.43 3.84
N GLN A 32 6.09 -3.72 5.06
CA GLN A 32 5.38 -4.97 5.34
C GLN A 32 4.07 -5.07 4.55
N ALA A 33 3.32 -3.97 4.45
CA ALA A 33 2.09 -3.93 3.69
C ALA A 33 2.32 -4.19 2.19
N THR A 34 3.36 -3.58 1.61
CA THR A 34 3.76 -3.82 0.23
C THR A 34 4.17 -5.27 0.02
N GLN A 35 4.99 -5.84 0.93
CA GLN A 35 5.41 -7.24 0.83
C GLN A 35 4.22 -8.21 0.92
N ALA A 36 3.26 -7.96 1.82
CA ALA A 36 2.06 -8.79 1.95
C ALA A 36 1.21 -8.73 0.67
N ALA A 37 0.99 -7.53 0.12
CA ALA A 37 0.27 -7.33 -1.13
C ALA A 37 0.95 -8.03 -2.32
N GLU A 38 2.27 -7.88 -2.47
CA GLU A 38 3.03 -8.54 -3.54
C GLU A 38 2.97 -10.07 -3.43
N ARG A 39 3.13 -10.61 -2.22
CA ARG A 39 3.03 -12.05 -1.96
C ARG A 39 1.64 -12.57 -2.33
N PHE A 40 0.59 -11.87 -1.92
CA PHE A 40 -0.77 -12.23 -2.25
C PHE A 40 -1.00 -12.25 -3.77
N VAL A 41 -0.61 -11.15 -4.46
CA VAL A 41 -0.79 -11.03 -5.91
C VAL A 41 -0.04 -12.10 -6.68
N ASN A 42 1.20 -12.39 -6.27
CA ASN A 42 2.03 -13.44 -6.88
C ASN A 42 1.47 -14.84 -6.64
N THR A 43 1.00 -15.11 -5.42
CA THR A 43 0.40 -16.40 -5.05
C THR A 43 -0.86 -16.65 -5.85
N LEU A 44 -1.73 -15.64 -5.92
CA LEU A 44 -2.98 -15.76 -6.63
C LEU A 44 -2.76 -15.90 -8.15
N GLY A 45 -1.85 -15.12 -8.74
CA GLY A 45 -1.44 -15.31 -10.14
C GLY A 45 -0.86 -16.71 -10.43
N SER A 46 -0.06 -17.25 -9.51
CA SER A 46 0.52 -18.60 -9.64
C SER A 46 -0.54 -19.71 -9.54
N ASN A 47 -1.51 -19.55 -8.63
CA ASN A 47 -2.59 -20.51 -8.43
C ASN A 47 -3.62 -20.51 -9.56
N LEU A 48 -3.81 -19.37 -10.24
CA LEU A 48 -4.76 -19.23 -11.35
C LEU A 48 -4.18 -19.69 -12.70
N ARG A 49 -2.85 -19.61 -12.87
CA ARG A 49 -2.16 -19.96 -14.13
C ARG A 49 -2.46 -21.38 -14.65
N PRO A 50 -2.54 -22.44 -13.84
CA PRO A 50 -2.91 -23.79 -14.29
C PRO A 50 -4.31 -23.89 -14.91
N TYR A 51 -5.20 -22.95 -14.58
CA TYR A 51 -6.56 -22.90 -15.08
C TYR A 51 -6.69 -22.04 -16.36
N GLY A 52 -5.56 -21.63 -16.96
CA GLY A 52 -5.54 -20.77 -18.14
C GLY A 52 -5.86 -19.30 -17.85
N ILE A 53 -6.00 -18.95 -16.57
CA ILE A 53 -6.26 -17.58 -16.12
C ILE A 53 -4.91 -16.91 -15.90
N VAL A 54 -4.49 -16.15 -16.90
CA VAL A 54 -3.37 -15.24 -16.80
C VAL A 54 -3.90 -14.03 -16.04
N GLY A 55 -3.42 -13.81 -14.80
CA GLY A 55 -3.83 -12.66 -13.99
C GLY A 55 -3.51 -11.32 -14.68
N LEU A 56 -3.65 -10.20 -13.95
CA LEU A 56 -3.48 -8.82 -14.45
C LEU A 56 -2.48 -8.70 -15.61
N ALA A 57 -3.03 -8.58 -16.82
CA ALA A 57 -2.31 -8.83 -18.07
C ALA A 57 -1.21 -7.80 -18.38
N SER A 58 -1.21 -6.66 -17.68
CA SER A 58 -0.20 -5.62 -17.83
C SER A 58 0.57 -5.40 -16.53
N ALA A 59 1.86 -5.08 -16.65
CA ALA A 59 2.69 -4.70 -15.51
C ALA A 59 2.10 -3.51 -14.75
N GLY A 60 1.45 -2.57 -15.47
CA GLY A 60 0.72 -1.45 -14.87
C GLY A 60 -0.46 -1.90 -14.00
N ALA A 61 -1.31 -2.79 -14.52
CA ALA A 61 -2.45 -3.31 -13.76
C ALA A 61 -1.99 -4.08 -12.50
N ARG A 62 -0.91 -4.87 -12.62
CA ARG A 62 -0.27 -5.53 -11.47
C ARG A 62 0.23 -4.53 -10.43
N ALA A 63 0.91 -3.47 -10.86
CA ALA A 63 1.41 -2.44 -9.96
C ALA A 63 0.26 -1.71 -9.23
N THR A 64 -0.79 -1.33 -9.95
CA THR A 64 -2.00 -0.73 -9.36
C THR A 64 -2.63 -1.65 -8.32
N ALA A 65 -2.76 -2.94 -8.62
CA ALA A 65 -3.32 -3.90 -7.68
C ALA A 65 -2.49 -4.04 -6.40
N VAL A 66 -1.17 -4.12 -6.54
CA VAL A 66 -0.25 -4.15 -5.40
C VAL A 66 -0.37 -2.88 -4.58
N LEU A 67 -0.42 -1.70 -5.21
CA LEU A 67 -0.55 -0.42 -4.50
C LEU A 67 -1.87 -0.33 -3.72
N SER A 68 -3.00 -0.70 -4.33
CA SER A 68 -4.30 -0.69 -3.66
C SER A 68 -4.35 -1.66 -2.48
N LEU A 69 -3.81 -2.87 -2.63
CA LEU A 69 -3.73 -3.85 -1.55
C LEU A 69 -2.78 -3.38 -0.45
N ALA A 70 -1.63 -2.81 -0.81
CA ALA A 70 -0.65 -2.31 0.15
C ALA A 70 -1.23 -1.17 0.99
N ALA A 71 -1.96 -0.23 0.37
CA ALA A 71 -2.64 0.84 1.11
C ALA A 71 -3.66 0.29 2.12
N TRP A 72 -4.47 -0.69 1.72
CA TRP A 72 -5.43 -1.33 2.62
C TRP A 72 -4.73 -2.10 3.77
N VAL A 73 -3.69 -2.88 3.45
CA VAL A 73 -2.93 -3.61 4.47
C VAL A 73 -2.22 -2.66 5.43
N GLN A 74 -1.71 -1.54 4.93
CA GLN A 74 -1.13 -0.51 5.77
C GLN A 74 -2.16 0.04 6.76
N SER A 75 -3.35 0.43 6.30
CA SER A 75 -4.41 0.90 7.19
C SER A 75 -4.84 -0.15 8.20
N ALA A 76 -4.85 -1.44 7.83
CA ALA A 76 -5.13 -2.53 8.76
C ALA A 76 -4.08 -2.65 9.87
N ILE A 77 -2.79 -2.59 9.53
CA ILE A 77 -1.69 -2.65 10.51
C ILE A 77 -1.71 -1.40 11.41
N GLU A 78 -1.99 -0.23 10.85
CA GLU A 78 -2.09 1.03 11.62
C GLU A 78 -3.24 0.95 12.62
N ALA A 79 -4.43 0.53 12.19
CA ALA A 79 -5.58 0.34 13.07
C ALA A 79 -5.29 -0.67 14.19
N GLU A 80 -4.61 -1.77 13.87
CA GLU A 80 -4.18 -2.77 14.83
C GLU A 80 -3.14 -2.23 15.83
N THR A 81 -2.23 -1.37 15.38
CA THR A 81 -1.19 -0.76 16.23
C THR A 81 -1.81 0.22 17.22
N ASP A 82 -2.87 0.90 16.82
CA ASP A 82 -3.59 1.90 17.62
C ASP A 82 -4.70 1.27 18.50
N ASP A 83 -4.94 -0.04 18.41
CA ASP A 83 -5.94 -0.74 19.23
C ASP A 83 -5.41 -0.96 20.68
N ASP A 84 -6.16 -0.43 21.66
CA ASP A 84 -5.87 -0.58 23.08
C ASP A 84 -6.32 -1.94 23.67
N ALA A 85 -6.94 -2.82 22.87
CA ALA A 85 -7.48 -4.12 23.32
C ALA A 85 -6.41 -5.20 23.59
N HIS A 86 -5.14 -4.91 23.31
CA HIS A 86 -4.06 -5.90 23.39
C HIS A 86 -3.58 -6.22 24.80
N ALA A 87 -3.00 -7.41 24.96
CA ALA A 87 -2.38 -7.83 26.21
C ALA A 87 -1.21 -6.91 26.61
N LYS A 88 -0.99 -6.77 27.92
CA LYS A 88 0.12 -5.97 28.48
C LYS A 88 1.46 -6.46 27.91
N GLY A 89 2.16 -5.58 27.18
CA GLY A 89 3.45 -5.88 26.54
C GLY A 89 3.40 -5.96 25.02
N TRP A 90 2.23 -5.77 24.41
CA TRP A 90 2.11 -5.59 22.97
C TRP A 90 2.86 -4.35 22.50
N THR A 91 3.47 -4.45 21.32
CA THR A 91 4.25 -3.38 20.68
C THR A 91 3.94 -3.36 19.20
N LYS A 92 4.27 -2.26 18.53
CA LYS A 92 4.15 -2.11 17.07
C LYS A 92 4.80 -3.25 16.27
N ASP A 93 5.92 -3.80 16.74
CA ASP A 93 6.57 -4.96 16.11
C ASP A 93 5.69 -6.22 16.10
N HIS A 94 4.75 -6.37 17.04
CA HIS A 94 3.82 -7.50 17.03
C HIS A 94 2.79 -7.37 15.91
N SER A 95 2.26 -6.16 15.67
CA SER A 95 1.33 -5.87 14.56
C SER A 95 1.94 -6.13 13.18
N LEU A 96 3.27 -6.13 13.07
CA LEU A 96 4.02 -6.39 11.82
C LEU A 96 4.33 -7.87 11.57
N GLN A 97 4.08 -8.76 12.52
CA GLN A 97 4.45 -10.17 12.38
C GLN A 97 3.41 -10.97 11.59
N ASN A 98 3.92 -11.78 10.65
CA ASN A 98 3.12 -12.72 9.85
C ASN A 98 1.93 -12.09 9.11
N VAL A 99 2.08 -10.83 8.68
CA VAL A 99 1.02 -10.13 7.94
C VAL A 99 0.73 -10.86 6.62
N GLU A 100 -0.53 -11.26 6.43
CA GLU A 100 -1.02 -11.92 5.23
C GLU A 100 -2.43 -11.46 4.87
N ILE A 101 -2.74 -11.56 3.57
CA ILE A 101 -4.07 -11.34 3.03
C ILE A 101 -4.69 -12.72 2.79
N LYS A 102 -5.85 -12.96 3.37
CA LYS A 102 -6.66 -14.16 3.10
C LYS A 102 -7.91 -13.77 2.34
N ALA A 103 -8.12 -14.38 1.19
CA ALA A 103 -9.35 -14.25 0.43
C ALA A 103 -10.35 -15.33 0.87
N GLY A 104 -11.60 -14.97 1.10
CA GLY A 104 -12.70 -15.92 1.25
C GLY A 104 -13.16 -16.50 -0.09
N GLY A 105 -13.02 -15.71 -1.17
CA GLY A 105 -13.28 -16.15 -2.54
C GLY A 105 -12.54 -15.33 -3.58
N ILE A 106 -12.37 -15.90 -4.77
CA ILE A 106 -11.89 -15.19 -5.96
C ILE A 106 -12.89 -15.39 -7.08
N ALA A 107 -13.48 -14.30 -7.56
CA ALA A 107 -14.23 -14.28 -8.80
C ALA A 107 -13.37 -13.74 -9.94
N ILE A 108 -13.64 -14.20 -11.15
CA ILE A 108 -12.95 -13.75 -12.36
C ILE A 108 -13.97 -12.98 -13.15
N ASP A 109 -13.65 -11.74 -13.50
CA ASP A 109 -14.51 -10.95 -14.36
C ASP A 109 -14.24 -11.38 -15.83
N PRO A 110 -15.20 -12.06 -16.50
CA PRO A 110 -14.98 -12.57 -17.84
C PRO A 110 -14.97 -11.46 -18.90
N SER A 111 -15.44 -10.25 -18.57
CA SER A 111 -15.54 -9.13 -19.49
C SER A 111 -14.21 -8.36 -19.61
N THR A 112 -13.47 -8.30 -18.51
CA THR A 112 -12.22 -7.55 -18.39
C THR A 112 -11.01 -8.47 -18.27
N GLY A 113 -11.19 -9.75 -17.93
CA GLY A 113 -10.09 -10.65 -17.56
C GLY A 113 -9.47 -10.28 -16.21
N GLY A 114 -10.16 -9.43 -15.45
CA GLY A 114 -9.82 -9.07 -14.08
C GLY A 114 -10.20 -10.16 -13.08
N TRP A 115 -9.91 -9.85 -11.83
CA TRP A 115 -10.10 -10.70 -10.66
C TRP A 115 -10.72 -9.81 -9.58
N ILE A 116 -11.66 -10.41 -8.87
CA ILE A 116 -12.39 -9.80 -7.77
C ILE A 116 -12.06 -10.64 -6.55
N VAL A 117 -11.46 -10.01 -5.55
CA VAL A 117 -11.16 -10.68 -4.27
C VAL A 117 -12.32 -10.41 -3.32
N MET A 118 -12.96 -11.49 -2.87
CA MET A 118 -14.17 -11.46 -2.06
C MET A 118 -13.86 -11.89 -0.62
N ASP A 119 -14.58 -11.31 0.34
CA ASP A 119 -14.49 -11.64 1.77
C ASP A 119 -13.03 -11.70 2.26
N ALA A 120 -12.24 -10.69 1.91
CA ALA A 120 -10.82 -10.67 2.20
C ALA A 120 -10.54 -10.11 3.60
N THR A 121 -9.61 -10.74 4.32
CA THR A 121 -9.14 -10.24 5.61
C THR A 121 -7.63 -10.04 5.56
N VAL A 122 -7.15 -8.96 6.17
CA VAL A 122 -5.76 -8.88 6.62
C VAL A 122 -5.67 -9.51 8.01
N GLN A 123 -4.66 -10.34 8.22
CA GLN A 123 -4.35 -10.88 9.53
C GLN A 123 -2.84 -10.84 9.79
N GLY A 124 -2.46 -10.86 11.06
CA GLY A 124 -1.09 -11.08 11.50
C GLY A 124 -1.06 -11.97 12.74
N ASP A 125 0.07 -12.01 13.43
CA ASP A 125 0.25 -12.88 14.58
C ASP A 125 -0.64 -12.42 15.75
N GLY A 126 -1.75 -13.12 15.97
CA GLY A 126 -2.68 -12.83 17.08
C GLY A 126 -3.80 -11.84 16.75
N TRP A 127 -3.90 -11.35 15.51
CA TRP A 127 -4.94 -10.39 15.11
C TRP A 127 -5.50 -10.64 13.72
N VAL A 128 -6.73 -10.20 13.50
CA VAL A 128 -7.42 -10.26 12.21
C VAL A 128 -8.31 -9.03 12.07
N THR A 129 -8.27 -8.41 10.90
CA THR A 129 -9.22 -7.34 10.56
C THR A 129 -10.63 -7.91 10.45
N ASN A 130 -11.58 -7.24 11.10
CA ASN A 130 -13.01 -7.54 10.94
C ASN A 130 -13.59 -6.88 9.68
N GLU A 131 -12.85 -5.99 9.04
CA GLU A 131 -13.30 -5.22 7.88
C GLU A 131 -12.64 -5.75 6.60
N SER A 132 -13.42 -6.50 5.82
CA SER A 132 -13.10 -6.73 4.42
C SER A 132 -13.33 -5.43 3.66
N PRO A 133 -12.43 -5.02 2.77
CA PRO A 133 -12.75 -3.99 1.81
C PRO A 133 -13.93 -4.51 0.98
N ALA A 134 -14.82 -3.60 0.57
CA ALA A 134 -15.79 -3.91 -0.47
C ALA A 134 -15.02 -4.53 -1.65
N ASP A 135 -15.58 -5.60 -2.25
CA ASP A 135 -14.97 -6.42 -3.30
C ASP A 135 -13.82 -5.71 -4.05
N ILE A 136 -12.58 -6.16 -3.87
CA ILE A 136 -11.44 -5.49 -4.50
C ILE A 136 -11.41 -5.92 -5.96
N GLU A 137 -12.04 -5.10 -6.80
CA GLU A 137 -12.02 -5.26 -8.24
C GLU A 137 -10.69 -4.74 -8.79
N PHE A 138 -9.96 -5.60 -9.47
CA PHE A 138 -8.80 -5.18 -10.23
C PHE A 138 -9.11 -5.37 -11.71
N VAL A 139 -9.46 -4.26 -12.34
CA VAL A 139 -9.67 -4.20 -13.78
C VAL A 139 -8.31 -4.00 -14.44
N PRO A 140 -7.87 -4.87 -15.37
CA PRO A 140 -6.77 -4.50 -16.24
C PRO A 140 -7.26 -3.30 -17.05
N HIS A 141 -6.68 -2.12 -16.84
CA HIS A 141 -7.01 -0.93 -17.61
C HIS A 141 -7.06 -1.30 -19.09
N SER A 142 -8.27 -1.31 -19.66
CA SER A 142 -8.43 -1.28 -21.10
C SER A 142 -7.74 -0.01 -21.55
N ARG A 143 -6.83 -0.13 -22.53
CA ARG A 143 -6.26 1.01 -23.22
C ARG A 143 -7.39 1.99 -23.53
N GLU A 144 -7.40 3.13 -22.86
CA GLU A 144 -8.21 4.25 -23.31
C GLU A 144 -7.68 4.65 -24.68
N GLY A 145 -8.52 4.50 -25.70
CA GLY A 145 -8.45 5.30 -26.92
C GLY A 145 -7.45 4.85 -27.98
N CYS A 146 -7.91 4.98 -29.21
CA CYS A 146 -7.25 4.69 -30.48
C CYS A 146 -6.08 5.61 -30.80
#